data_AF-A0AAU7QUX3-F1
#
_entry.id   AF-A0AAU7QUX3-F1
#
_cell.length_a   1.000
_cell.length_b   1.000
_cell.length_c   1.000
_cell.angle_alpha   90.00
_cell.angle_beta   90.00
_cell.angle_gamma   90.00
#
_symmetry.space_group_name_H-M   'P 1'
#
loop_
_entity.id
_entity.type
_entity.pdbx_description
1 polymer ?
#
loop_
_entity_poly.entity_id
_entity_poly.type
_entity_poly.pdbx_seq_one_letter_code
_entity_poly.pdbx_strand_id
1 'polypeptide(L)'
;MSLTAQQEEQARQVKAALPGYLAVRETAAAVLLAAGKDIGLRLDERDARDLAEAVVDAIHKGAEVRGISFACDIADQEMAAHERYLLRPAREKAKSGDPLARAVLRDLEQHVEGTKRLRDELVERLARVGGQWLAERQRIVAVVPMPTPDKGQHRVKAA
;
A
#
# COMPACT_ATOMS: atom_id res chain seq x y z
N MET A 1 15.42 14.07 -14.20
CA MET A 1 15.18 12.74 -14.81
C MET A 1 13.69 12.66 -15.08
N SER A 2 13.23 12.48 -16.32
CA SER A 2 11.80 12.37 -16.61
C SER A 2 11.33 10.93 -16.39
N LEU A 3 10.28 10.72 -15.60
CA LEU A 3 9.59 9.44 -15.46
C LEU A 3 9.12 8.93 -16.82
N THR A 4 9.27 7.63 -17.05
CA THR A 4 8.71 6.99 -18.25
C THR A 4 7.23 6.67 -18.03
N ALA A 5 6.39 6.85 -19.06
CA ALA A 5 4.95 6.56 -18.98
C ALA A 5 4.65 5.12 -18.50
N GLN A 6 5.57 4.19 -18.78
CA GLN A 6 5.51 2.80 -18.34
C GLN A 6 5.62 2.63 -16.82
N GLN A 7 6.45 3.44 -16.15
CA GLN A 7 6.61 3.38 -14.68
C GLN A 7 5.37 3.88 -13.95
N GLU A 8 4.70 4.92 -14.47
CA GLU A 8 3.48 5.44 -13.87
C GLU A 8 2.30 4.48 -14.00
N GLU A 9 2.16 3.83 -15.15
CA GLU A 9 1.12 2.82 -15.37
C GLU A 9 1.30 1.63 -14.42
N GLN A 10 2.55 1.16 -14.25
CA GLN A 10 2.85 0.06 -13.36
C GLN A 10 2.59 0.40 -11.89
N ALA A 11 2.88 1.63 -11.47
CA ALA A 11 2.53 2.11 -10.13
C ALA A 11 1.01 2.15 -9.90
N ARG A 12 0.21 2.59 -10.89
CA ARG A 12 -1.26 2.59 -10.80
C ARG A 12 -1.83 1.18 -10.64
N GLN A 13 -1.31 0.21 -11.38
CA GLN A 13 -1.74 -1.18 -11.29
C GLN A 13 -1.42 -1.79 -9.92
N VAL A 14 -0.26 -1.47 -9.34
CA VAL A 14 0.12 -1.89 -7.98
C VAL A 14 -0.85 -1.30 -6.95
N LYS A 15 -1.15 0.02 -7.02
CA LYS A 15 -2.06 0.69 -6.09
C LYS A 15 -3.45 0.07 -6.08
N ALA A 16 -4.00 -0.25 -7.26
CA ALA A 16 -5.32 -0.86 -7.39
C ALA A 16 -5.42 -2.29 -6.80
N ALA A 17 -4.29 -2.99 -6.67
CA ALA A 17 -4.24 -4.36 -6.17
C ALA A 17 -4.04 -4.48 -4.63
N LEU A 18 -3.88 -3.36 -3.91
CA LEU A 18 -3.62 -3.34 -2.47
C LEU A 18 -4.93 -3.32 -1.65
N PRO A 19 -5.19 -4.31 -0.78
CA PRO A 19 -6.34 -4.25 0.12
C PRO A 19 -6.08 -3.29 1.30
N GLY A 20 -7.11 -2.78 1.99
CA GLY A 20 -6.96 -1.84 3.12
C GLY A 20 -6.42 -2.49 4.41
N TYR A 21 -5.47 -1.85 5.10
CA TYR A 21 -4.67 -2.48 6.18
C TYR A 21 -5.49 -2.96 7.40
N LEU A 22 -6.33 -2.09 7.98
CA LEU A 22 -7.16 -2.44 9.15
C LEU A 22 -8.18 -3.52 8.82
N ALA A 23 -8.87 -3.38 7.68
CA ALA A 23 -9.85 -4.36 7.21
C ALA A 23 -9.22 -5.74 6.98
N VAL A 24 -8.00 -5.81 6.44
CA VAL A 24 -7.29 -7.07 6.20
C VAL A 24 -6.91 -7.76 7.51
N ARG A 25 -6.42 -7.00 8.50
CA ARG A 25 -6.04 -7.54 9.81
C ARG A 25 -7.24 -8.05 10.58
N GLU A 26 -8.34 -7.30 10.61
CA GLU A 26 -9.58 -7.69 11.30
C GLU A 26 -10.20 -8.93 10.65
N THR A 27 -10.19 -9.00 9.32
CA THR A 27 -10.69 -10.16 8.57
C THR A 27 -9.82 -11.40 8.82
N ALA A 28 -8.49 -11.26 8.80
CA ALA A 28 -7.58 -12.38 9.03
C ALA A 28 -7.72 -12.97 10.44
N ALA A 29 -7.84 -12.12 11.46
CA ALA A 29 -8.05 -12.58 12.84
C ALA A 29 -9.40 -13.30 13.00
N ALA A 30 -10.48 -12.78 12.40
CA ALA A 30 -11.79 -13.42 12.42
C ALA A 30 -11.79 -14.79 11.73
N VAL A 31 -11.11 -14.91 10.59
CA VAL A 31 -10.97 -16.17 9.84
C VAL A 31 -10.17 -17.21 10.64
N LEU A 32 -9.07 -16.81 11.29
CA LEU A 32 -8.27 -17.71 12.12
C LEU A 32 -9.05 -18.25 13.33
N LEU A 33 -9.85 -17.40 13.98
CA LEU A 33 -10.73 -17.81 15.09
C LEU A 33 -11.83 -18.77 14.63
N ALA A 34 -12.43 -18.52 13.47
CA ALA A 34 -13.45 -19.40 12.90
C ALA A 34 -12.86 -20.76 12.50
N ALA A 35 -11.73 -20.77 11.78
CA ALA A 35 -11.04 -21.99 11.37
C ALA A 35 -10.54 -22.82 12.56
N GLY A 36 -10.02 -22.16 13.61
CA GLY A 36 -9.64 -22.82 14.86
C GLY A 36 -10.81 -23.57 15.50
N LYS A 37 -11.99 -22.95 15.56
CA LYS A 37 -13.22 -23.60 16.07
C LYS A 37 -13.63 -24.80 15.21
N ASP A 38 -13.57 -24.67 13.88
CA ASP A 38 -13.98 -25.73 12.95
C ASP A 38 -13.08 -26.98 13.05
N ILE A 39 -11.79 -26.81 13.36
CA ILE A 39 -10.84 -27.92 13.54
C ILE A 39 -10.67 -28.36 15.01
N GLY A 40 -11.47 -27.80 15.93
CA GLY A 40 -11.44 -28.15 17.36
C GLY A 40 -10.23 -27.61 18.14
N LEU A 41 -9.49 -26.66 17.58
CA LEU A 41 -8.39 -25.96 18.24
C LEU A 41 -8.92 -24.77 19.05
N ARG A 42 -8.60 -24.74 20.34
CA ARG A 42 -8.77 -23.54 21.14
C ARG A 42 -7.58 -22.61 20.92
N LEU A 43 -7.77 -21.65 20.03
CA LEU A 43 -6.90 -20.48 19.94
C LEU A 43 -7.46 -19.42 20.89
N ASP A 44 -6.66 -19.06 21.89
CA ASP A 44 -6.96 -17.89 22.69
C ASP A 44 -6.86 -16.63 21.82
N GLU A 45 -7.64 -15.60 22.15
CA GLU A 45 -7.77 -14.39 21.31
C GLU A 45 -6.44 -13.66 21.11
N ARG A 46 -5.50 -13.84 22.05
CA ARG A 46 -4.13 -13.35 21.98
C ARG A 46 -3.28 -14.13 20.98
N ASP A 47 -3.32 -15.47 21.03
CA ASP A 47 -2.59 -16.33 20.09
C ASP A 47 -3.11 -16.17 18.66
N ALA A 48 -4.42 -16.00 18.47
CA ALA A 48 -5.00 -15.70 17.16
C ALA A 48 -4.57 -14.33 16.62
N ARG A 49 -4.38 -13.33 17.50
CA ARG A 49 -3.82 -12.02 17.13
C ARG A 49 -2.35 -12.12 16.76
N ASP A 50 -1.54 -12.82 17.55
CA ASP A 50 -0.11 -12.98 17.30
C ASP A 50 0.14 -13.80 16.01
N LEU A 51 -0.71 -14.79 15.72
CA LEU A 51 -0.69 -15.52 14.44
C LEU A 51 -1.18 -14.67 13.27
N ALA A 52 -2.21 -13.83 13.47
CA ALA A 52 -2.66 -12.87 12.45
C ALA A 52 -1.59 -11.81 12.16
N GLU A 53 -0.86 -11.36 13.18
CA GLU A 53 0.28 -10.46 13.05
C GLU A 53 1.42 -11.14 12.31
N ALA A 54 1.77 -12.39 12.63
CA ALA A 54 2.75 -13.16 11.87
C ALA A 54 2.33 -13.44 10.41
N VAL A 55 1.04 -13.60 10.13
CA VAL A 55 0.49 -13.71 8.76
C VAL A 55 0.54 -12.35 8.05
N VAL A 56 0.27 -11.24 8.75
CA VAL A 56 0.42 -9.86 8.24
C VAL A 56 1.89 -9.49 8.04
N ASP A 57 2.80 -10.03 8.84
CA ASP A 57 4.25 -9.89 8.69
C ASP A 57 4.80 -10.84 7.63
N ALA A 58 4.21 -12.00 7.37
CA ALA A 58 4.47 -12.73 6.12
C ALA A 58 4.04 -11.92 4.88
N ILE A 59 3.19 -10.89 5.07
CA ILE A 59 2.80 -9.87 4.09
C ILE A 59 3.75 -8.64 4.13
N HIS A 60 4.90 -8.67 4.82
CA HIS A 60 5.83 -7.51 5.02
C HIS A 60 6.14 -6.72 3.75
N LYS A 61 6.37 -7.41 2.62
CA LYS A 61 6.59 -6.75 1.31
C LYS A 61 5.37 -5.93 0.86
N GLY A 62 4.16 -6.38 1.14
CA GLY A 62 2.92 -5.64 0.88
C GLY A 62 2.70 -4.46 1.84
N ALA A 63 3.26 -4.49 3.04
CA ALA A 63 3.28 -3.33 3.95
C ALA A 63 4.30 -2.27 3.48
N GLU A 64 5.48 -2.67 3.02
CA GLU A 64 6.46 -1.77 2.39
C GLU A 64 5.87 -1.11 1.13
N VAL A 65 5.25 -1.90 0.23
CA VAL A 65 4.59 -1.38 -0.98
C VAL A 65 3.45 -0.42 -0.62
N ARG A 66 2.68 -0.71 0.45
CA ARG A 66 1.64 0.22 0.96
C ARG A 66 2.23 1.50 1.52
N GLY A 67 3.32 1.42 2.30
CA GLY A 67 3.99 2.59 2.86
C GLY A 67 4.52 3.51 1.76
N ILE A 68 5.13 2.94 0.72
CA ILE A 68 5.61 3.71 -0.44
C ILE A 68 4.41 4.31 -1.20
N SER A 69 3.34 3.55 -1.43
CA SER A 69 2.12 4.08 -2.08
C SER A 69 1.53 5.27 -1.33
N PHE A 70 1.40 5.15 -0.01
CA PHE A 70 0.88 6.22 0.84
C PHE A 70 1.79 7.45 0.81
N ALA A 71 3.11 7.27 0.83
CA ALA A 71 4.06 8.36 0.71
C ALA A 71 3.94 9.09 -0.65
N CYS A 72 3.68 8.36 -1.75
CA CYS A 72 3.37 8.98 -3.05
C CYS A 72 2.09 9.82 -2.98
N ASP A 73 1.03 9.31 -2.35
CA ASP A 73 -0.26 10.02 -2.24
C ASP A 73 -0.12 11.31 -1.42
N ILE A 74 0.64 11.28 -0.32
CA ILE A 74 0.95 12.47 0.48
C ILE A 74 1.77 13.48 -0.33
N ALA A 75 2.79 13.03 -1.06
CA ALA A 75 3.59 13.92 -1.89
C ALA A 75 2.75 14.60 -3.00
N ASP A 76 1.86 13.84 -3.65
CA ASP A 76 0.92 14.38 -4.66
C ASP A 76 -0.06 15.40 -4.02
N GLN A 77 -0.57 15.13 -2.82
CA GLN A 77 -1.45 16.05 -2.07
C GLN A 77 -0.72 17.34 -1.67
N GLU A 78 0.50 17.22 -1.14
CA GLU A 78 1.33 18.36 -0.72
C GLU A 78 1.68 19.26 -1.90
N MET A 79 2.08 18.68 -3.04
CA MET A 79 2.32 19.45 -4.27
C MET A 79 1.06 20.17 -4.75
N ALA A 80 -0.10 19.49 -4.76
CA ALA A 80 -1.36 20.09 -5.15
C ALA A 80 -1.78 21.25 -4.22
N ALA A 81 -1.58 21.09 -2.91
CA ALA A 81 -1.85 22.12 -1.92
C ALA A 81 -0.92 23.33 -2.08
N HIS A 82 0.38 23.10 -2.27
CA HIS A 82 1.37 24.16 -2.50
C HIS A 82 1.04 24.94 -3.78
N GLU A 83 0.72 24.26 -4.88
CA GLU A 83 0.37 24.92 -6.14
C GLU A 83 -0.91 25.77 -5.98
N ARG A 84 -1.93 25.22 -5.31
CA ARG A 84 -3.22 25.88 -5.15
C ARG A 84 -3.19 27.08 -4.18
N TYR A 85 -2.52 26.94 -3.05
CA TYR A 85 -2.65 27.89 -1.93
C TYR A 85 -1.43 28.77 -1.70
N LEU A 86 -0.22 28.35 -2.11
CA LEU A 86 1.03 29.07 -1.78
C LEU A 86 1.68 29.67 -3.03
N LEU A 87 1.94 28.85 -4.06
CA LEU A 87 2.65 29.28 -5.26
C LEU A 87 1.84 30.26 -6.09
N ARG A 88 0.55 30.01 -6.34
CA ARG A 88 -0.26 30.94 -7.14
C ARG A 88 -0.32 32.34 -6.53
N PRO A 89 -0.63 32.53 -5.23
CA PRO A 89 -0.57 33.86 -4.61
C PRO A 89 0.83 34.46 -4.55
N ALA A 90 1.88 33.66 -4.31
CA ALA A 90 3.25 34.13 -4.27
C ALA A 90 3.74 34.64 -5.63
N ARG A 91 3.38 33.96 -6.72
CA ARG A 91 3.66 34.40 -8.11
C ARG A 91 3.02 35.75 -8.41
N GLU A 92 1.76 35.95 -8.00
CA GLU A 92 1.09 37.25 -8.20
C GLU A 92 1.74 38.38 -7.39
N LYS A 93 2.12 38.12 -6.13
CA LYS A 93 2.83 39.12 -5.32
C LYS A 93 4.25 39.40 -5.82
N ALA A 94 4.97 38.40 -6.33
CA ALA A 94 6.31 38.61 -6.89
C ALA A 94 6.32 39.51 -8.15
N LYS A 95 5.22 39.52 -8.92
CA LYS A 95 5.04 40.40 -10.08
C LYS A 95 4.97 41.88 -9.71
N SER A 96 4.52 42.23 -8.50
CA SER A 96 4.47 43.63 -8.05
C SER A 96 5.85 44.21 -7.70
N GLY A 97 6.92 43.42 -7.84
CA GLY A 97 8.30 43.88 -7.66
C GLY A 97 8.82 43.80 -6.22
N ASP A 98 8.04 43.26 -5.28
CA ASP A 98 8.45 43.09 -3.89
C ASP A 98 9.61 42.07 -3.76
N PRO A 99 10.80 42.49 -3.28
CA PRO A 99 11.95 41.59 -3.10
C PRO A 99 11.68 40.44 -2.13
N LEU A 100 10.87 40.67 -1.08
CA LEU A 100 10.53 39.63 -0.10
C LEU A 100 9.61 38.59 -0.74
N ALA A 101 8.62 39.03 -1.53
CA ALA A 101 7.74 38.13 -2.26
C ALA A 101 8.51 37.27 -3.28
N ARG A 102 9.55 37.81 -3.92
CA ARG A 102 10.43 37.05 -4.83
C ARG A 102 11.28 36.02 -4.11
N ALA A 103 11.78 36.34 -2.91
CA ALA A 103 12.52 35.37 -2.09
C ALA A 103 11.62 34.22 -1.63
N VAL A 104 10.44 34.55 -1.09
CA VAL A 104 9.44 33.55 -0.68
C VAL A 104 9.00 32.66 -1.85
N LEU A 105 8.79 33.24 -3.04
CA LEU A 105 8.47 32.46 -4.24
C LEU A 105 9.57 31.46 -4.57
N ARG A 106 10.84 31.90 -4.54
CA ARG A 106 11.99 31.02 -4.83
C ARG A 106 12.05 29.84 -3.85
N ASP A 107 11.87 30.09 -2.56
CA ASP A 107 11.92 29.05 -1.53
C ASP A 107 10.78 28.04 -1.70
N LEU A 108 9.56 28.52 -2.02
CA LEU A 108 8.41 27.67 -2.32
C LEU A 108 8.63 26.81 -3.57
N GLU A 109 9.19 27.39 -4.63
CA GLU A 109 9.50 26.66 -5.87
C GLU A 109 10.58 25.60 -5.63
N GLN A 110 11.60 25.91 -4.82
CA GLN A 110 12.63 24.95 -4.43
C GLN A 110 12.05 23.80 -3.60
N HIS A 111 11.12 24.09 -2.66
CA HIS A 111 10.46 23.07 -1.85
C HIS A 111 9.60 22.14 -2.70
N VAL A 112 8.81 22.67 -3.63
CA VAL A 112 7.96 21.87 -4.53
C VAL A 112 8.82 21.02 -5.47
N GLU A 113 9.92 21.56 -6.00
CA GLU A 113 10.87 20.79 -6.82
C GLU A 113 11.51 19.65 -6.01
N GLY A 114 11.88 19.89 -4.75
CA GLY A 114 12.38 18.83 -3.85
C GLY A 114 11.34 17.74 -3.58
N THR A 115 10.09 18.14 -3.32
CA THR A 115 8.96 17.23 -3.09
C THR A 115 8.65 16.40 -4.33
N LYS A 116 8.73 17.01 -5.52
CA LYS A 116 8.56 16.32 -6.80
C LYS A 116 9.64 15.26 -7.01
N ARG A 117 10.90 15.56 -6.74
CA ARG A 117 11.99 14.58 -6.84
C ARG A 117 11.79 13.40 -5.90
N LEU A 118 11.43 13.67 -4.64
CA LEU A 118 11.11 12.62 -3.68
C LEU A 118 9.92 11.76 -4.16
N ARG A 119 8.88 12.39 -4.70
CA ARG A 119 7.73 11.68 -5.29
C ARG A 119 8.17 10.78 -6.44
N ASP A 120 9.03 11.26 -7.35
CA ASP A 120 9.52 10.49 -8.48
C ASP A 120 10.35 9.28 -8.01
N GLU A 121 11.21 9.45 -7.00
CA GLU A 121 11.97 8.37 -6.37
C GLU A 121 11.06 7.33 -5.69
N LEU A 122 10.00 7.78 -5.00
CA LEU A 122 9.01 6.91 -4.38
C LEU A 122 8.21 6.12 -5.43
N VAL A 123 7.83 6.74 -6.54
CA VAL A 123 7.15 6.07 -7.67
C VAL A 123 8.06 5.02 -8.30
N GLU A 124 9.33 5.33 -8.53
CA GLU A 124 10.31 4.35 -9.04
C GLU A 124 10.47 3.17 -8.07
N ARG A 125 10.57 3.45 -6.75
CA ARG A 125 10.66 2.41 -5.73
C ARG A 125 9.38 1.59 -5.67
N LEU A 126 8.20 2.20 -5.81
CA LEU A 126 6.91 1.51 -5.84
C LEU A 126 6.80 0.57 -7.05
N ALA A 127 7.20 1.03 -8.24
CA ALA A 127 7.19 0.22 -9.45
C ALA A 127 8.11 -1.01 -9.31
N ARG A 128 9.32 -0.82 -8.77
CA ARG A 128 10.30 -1.88 -8.56
C ARG A 128 9.86 -2.88 -7.48
N VAL A 129 9.60 -2.42 -6.27
CA VAL A 129 9.26 -3.27 -5.12
C VAL A 129 7.86 -3.87 -5.28
N GLY A 130 6.89 -3.08 -5.77
CA GLY A 130 5.55 -3.54 -6.08
C GLY A 130 5.50 -4.54 -7.23
N GLY A 131 6.31 -4.33 -8.29
CA GLY A 131 6.45 -5.29 -9.38
C GLY A 131 7.02 -6.64 -8.93
N GLN A 132 8.06 -6.63 -8.09
CA GLN A 132 8.63 -7.84 -7.48
C GLN A 132 7.60 -8.56 -6.61
N TRP A 133 6.87 -7.82 -5.78
CA TRP A 133 5.82 -8.37 -4.93
C TRP A 133 4.69 -9.03 -5.76
N LEU A 134 4.22 -8.38 -6.84
CA LEU A 134 3.20 -8.94 -7.73
C LEU A 134 3.66 -10.25 -8.39
N ALA A 135 4.89 -10.27 -8.92
CA ALA A 135 5.45 -11.46 -9.57
C ALA A 135 5.59 -12.65 -8.59
N GLU A 136 5.98 -12.37 -7.34
CA GLU A 136 6.09 -13.40 -6.30
C GLU A 136 4.72 -13.93 -5.86
N ARG A 137 3.72 -13.05 -5.75
CA ARG A 137 2.34 -13.45 -5.43
C ARG A 137 1.74 -14.33 -6.52
N GLN A 138 1.98 -14.04 -7.80
CA GLN A 138 1.51 -14.86 -8.92
C GLN A 138 2.12 -16.27 -8.91
N ARG A 139 3.36 -16.43 -8.44
CA ARG A 139 4.00 -17.75 -8.29
C ARG A 139 3.41 -18.57 -7.15
N ILE A 140 3.06 -17.94 -6.02
CA ILE A 140 2.52 -18.63 -4.84
C ILE A 140 1.08 -19.10 -5.07
N VAL A 141 0.24 -18.30 -5.75
CA VAL A 141 -1.16 -18.66 -6.05
C VAL A 141 -1.26 -19.88 -6.98
N ALA A 142 -0.24 -20.14 -7.81
CA ALA A 142 -0.19 -21.31 -8.68
C ALA A 142 0.09 -22.65 -7.95
N VAL A 143 0.49 -22.62 -6.67
CA VAL A 143 1.06 -23.80 -5.96
C VAL A 143 0.08 -24.45 -4.97
N VAL A 144 -1.13 -23.91 -4.76
CA VAL A 144 -2.09 -24.52 -3.82
C VAL A 144 -3.37 -24.99 -4.52
N PRO A 145 -3.42 -26.21 -5.09
CA PRO A 145 -4.68 -26.91 -5.24
C PRO A 145 -5.13 -27.33 -3.84
N MET A 146 -6.14 -26.66 -3.30
CA MET A 146 -6.87 -27.14 -2.14
C MET A 146 -7.50 -28.49 -2.51
N PRO A 147 -7.18 -29.60 -1.81
CA PRO A 147 -7.94 -30.83 -1.99
C PRO A 147 -9.38 -30.58 -1.57
N THR A 148 -10.31 -30.91 -2.47
CA THR A 148 -11.75 -30.82 -2.22
C THR A 148 -12.09 -31.60 -0.95
N PRO A 149 -12.83 -31.03 0.01
CA PRO A 149 -13.22 -31.77 1.21
C PRO A 149 -14.05 -32.98 0.77
N ASP A 150 -13.59 -34.17 1.16
CA ASP A 150 -14.28 -35.41 0.88
C ASP A 150 -15.65 -35.36 1.58
N LYS A 151 -16.72 -35.45 0.78
CA LYS A 151 -18.09 -35.41 1.30
C LYS A 151 -18.35 -36.72 2.05
N GLY A 152 -18.05 -36.70 3.34
CA GLY A 152 -18.65 -37.50 4.40
C GLY A 152 -19.10 -38.91 4.03
N GLN A 153 -18.23 -39.91 4.23
CA GLN A 153 -18.69 -41.26 4.50
C GLN A 153 -19.04 -41.39 5.99
N HIS A 154 -20.18 -40.80 6.37
CA HIS A 154 -20.97 -41.35 7.46
C HIS A 154 -21.54 -42.69 7.00
N ARG A 155 -20.80 -43.80 7.20
CA ARG A 155 -21.43 -45.12 7.34
C ARG A 155 -21.69 -45.37 8.82
N VAL A 156 -22.87 -44.89 9.20
CA VAL A 156 -23.84 -45.49 10.13
C VAL A 156 -23.39 -46.83 10.73
N LYS A 157 -23.24 -46.85 12.06
CA LYS A 157 -23.42 -48.07 12.86
C LYS A 157 -24.91 -48.43 12.89
N ALA A 158 -25.25 -49.62 12.41
CA ALA A 158 -26.43 -50.42 12.74
C ALA A 158 -26.11 -51.84 12.19
N ALA A 159 -26.23 -52.96 12.90
CA ALA A 159 -26.73 -53.29 14.24
C ALA A 159 -25.84 -54.39 14.84
#